data_AF-V4JHA7-F1
#
_entry.id   AF-V4JHA7-F1
#
_cell.length_a   1.000
_cell.length_b   1.000
_cell.length_c   1.000
_cell.angle_alpha   90.00
_cell.angle_beta   90.00
_cell.angle_gamma   90.00
#
_symmetry.space_group_name_H-M   'P 1'
#
loop_
_entity.id
_entity.type
_entity.pdbx_description
1 polymer ?
#
loop_
_entity_poly.entity_id
_entity_poly.type
_entity_poly.pdbx_seq_one_letter_code
_entity_poly.pdbx_strand_id
1 'polypeptide(L)'
;MAFLLRGFQEDGMEVQRPGRSTILPGTAFDISLPVWRIGETLLQAQRLAENLFEGPTTIRFIATYEGLSGRALTSIDHRRHVWESRIARQNSITLNTHVDAQAIDTNLPEIVHPLLSPLYALFDFFELSIQLVSEELSRMRGGNI
;
A
#
# COMPACT_ATOMS: atom_id res chain seq x y z
N MET A 1 16.55 -14.54 0.68
CA MET A 1 16.03 -13.24 1.17
C MET A 1 15.80 -12.36 -0.05
N ALA A 2 14.57 -11.91 -0.29
CA ALA A 2 14.22 -11.00 -1.38
C ALA A 2 13.87 -9.63 -0.78
N PHE A 3 14.25 -8.54 -1.45
CA PHE A 3 13.92 -7.18 -1.02
C PHE A 3 13.61 -6.28 -2.22
N LEU A 4 12.79 -5.26 -2.00
CA LEU A 4 12.46 -4.22 -2.97
C LEU A 4 12.59 -2.86 -2.26
N LEU A 5 13.37 -1.94 -2.84
CA LEU A 5 13.44 -0.55 -2.42
C LEU A 5 12.89 0.35 -3.54
N ARG A 6 11.98 1.26 -3.19
CA ARG A 6 11.38 2.20 -4.13
C ARG A 6 11.04 3.52 -3.43
N GLY A 7 11.05 4.60 -4.20
CA GLY A 7 10.46 5.86 -3.76
C GLY A 7 8.93 5.82 -3.77
N PHE A 8 8.33 6.84 -3.15
CA PHE A 8 6.92 7.14 -3.32
C PHE A 8 6.66 7.53 -4.76
N GLN A 9 5.67 6.90 -5.39
CA GLN A 9 5.42 7.11 -6.82
C GLN A 9 4.83 8.50 -7.07
N GLU A 10 4.02 8.98 -6.13
CA GLU A 10 3.44 10.30 -6.08
C GLU A 10 4.46 11.44 -6.16
N ASP A 11 5.68 11.22 -5.66
CA ASP A 11 6.76 12.22 -5.71
C ASP A 11 7.36 12.38 -7.11
N GLY A 12 7.19 11.38 -7.99
CA GLY A 12 7.68 11.40 -9.36
C GLY A 12 6.61 11.76 -10.40
N MET A 13 5.38 12.06 -9.95
CA MET A 13 4.26 12.35 -10.85
C MET A 13 4.30 13.79 -11.34
N GLU A 14 4.67 14.00 -12.60
CA GLU A 14 4.50 15.28 -13.28
C GLU A 14 3.01 15.61 -13.53
N VAL A 15 2.72 16.87 -13.91
CA VAL A 15 1.37 17.37 -14.18
C VAL A 15 0.69 16.54 -15.27
N GLN A 16 -0.11 15.57 -14.87
CA GLN A 16 -0.66 14.58 -15.79
C GLN A 16 -1.84 15.08 -16.62
N ARG A 17 -2.50 16.20 -16.24
CA ARG A 17 -3.67 16.73 -16.97
C ARG A 17 -3.79 18.26 -16.82
N PRO A 18 -4.24 18.99 -17.86
CA PRO A 18 -4.58 20.41 -17.75
C PRO A 18 -5.62 20.64 -16.64
N GLY A 19 -5.38 21.62 -15.77
CA GLY A 19 -6.30 21.98 -14.67
C GLY A 19 -6.06 21.23 -13.35
N ARG A 20 -5.00 20.42 -13.22
CA ARG A 20 -4.58 19.80 -11.95
C ARG A 20 -3.37 20.51 -11.35
N SER A 21 -3.40 20.70 -10.03
CA SER A 21 -2.24 21.20 -9.28
C SER A 21 -1.11 20.17 -9.29
N THR A 22 0.12 20.63 -9.44
CA THR A 22 1.32 19.81 -9.28
C THR A 22 1.36 19.23 -7.87
N ILE A 23 1.58 17.92 -7.75
CA ILE A 23 1.89 17.29 -6.48
C ILE A 23 3.35 17.58 -6.18
N LEU A 24 3.61 18.33 -5.11
CA LEU A 24 4.98 18.61 -4.70
C LEU A 24 5.58 17.35 -4.06
N PRO A 25 6.81 16.95 -4.42
CA PRO A 25 7.49 15.84 -3.77
C PRO A 25 7.53 16.02 -2.25
N GLY A 26 7.30 14.95 -1.49
CA GLY A 26 7.33 15.01 -0.03
C GLY A 26 6.05 15.53 0.63
N THR A 27 5.00 15.87 -0.15
CA THR A 27 3.79 16.51 0.41
C THR A 27 2.55 15.62 0.42
N ALA A 28 2.49 14.62 -0.47
CA ALA A 28 1.34 13.73 -0.62
C ALA A 28 1.68 12.30 -0.23
N PHE A 29 0.66 11.56 0.21
CA PHE A 29 0.68 10.12 0.37
C PHE A 29 -0.62 9.55 -0.20
N ASP A 30 -0.54 8.72 -1.24
CA ASP A 30 -1.73 8.20 -1.89
C ASP A 30 -2.42 7.09 -1.07
N ILE A 31 -3.75 7.15 -1.01
CA ILE A 31 -4.57 6.20 -0.25
C ILE A 31 -4.71 4.82 -0.91
N SER A 32 -4.45 4.68 -2.22
CA SER A 32 -4.62 3.43 -2.95
C SER A 32 -3.27 2.73 -3.19
N LEU A 33 -2.21 3.48 -3.46
CA LEU A 33 -0.92 2.91 -3.87
C LEU A 33 -0.34 1.90 -2.86
N PRO A 34 -0.29 2.15 -1.54
CA PRO A 34 0.21 1.17 -0.57
C PRO A 34 -0.58 -0.15 -0.60
N VAL A 35 -1.90 -0.08 -0.79
CA VAL A 35 -2.75 -1.27 -0.90
C VAL A 35 -2.30 -2.12 -2.07
N TRP A 36 -2.08 -1.50 -3.23
CA TRP A 36 -1.65 -2.21 -4.43
C TRP A 36 -0.23 -2.76 -4.27
N ARG A 37 0.71 -1.98 -3.74
CA ARG A 37 2.11 -2.42 -3.60
C ARG A 37 2.25 -3.60 -2.66
N ILE A 38 1.56 -3.58 -1.52
CA ILE A 38 1.54 -4.74 -0.61
C ILE A 38 0.87 -5.93 -1.28
N GLY A 39 -0.29 -5.72 -1.94
CA GLY A 39 -1.01 -6.78 -2.65
C GLY A 39 -0.16 -7.48 -3.73
N GLU A 40 0.44 -6.71 -4.63
CA GLU A 40 1.35 -7.21 -5.68
C GLU A 40 2.52 -7.98 -5.08
N THR A 41 3.14 -7.45 -4.03
CA THR A 41 4.34 -8.06 -3.43
C THR A 41 3.99 -9.38 -2.75
N LEU A 42 2.85 -9.47 -2.05
CA LEU A 42 2.37 -10.71 -1.43
C LEU A 42 2.05 -11.77 -2.49
N LEU A 43 1.35 -11.41 -3.57
CA LEU A 43 1.06 -12.32 -4.68
C LEU A 43 2.34 -12.80 -5.37
N GLN A 44 3.33 -11.92 -5.54
CA GLN A 44 4.62 -12.30 -6.07
C GLN A 44 5.38 -13.24 -5.13
N ALA A 45 5.30 -12.99 -3.81
CA ALA A 45 5.92 -13.84 -2.80
C ALA A 45 5.27 -15.24 -2.76
N GLN A 46 3.94 -15.32 -2.89
CA GLN A 46 3.21 -16.59 -3.06
C GLN A 46 3.73 -17.36 -4.28
N ARG A 47 3.73 -16.73 -5.46
CA ARG A 47 4.21 -17.38 -6.69
C ARG A 47 5.65 -17.85 -6.56
N LEU A 48 6.50 -17.05 -5.93
CA LEU A 48 7.88 -17.44 -5.68
C LEU A 48 7.96 -18.66 -4.75
N ALA A 49 7.17 -18.69 -3.68
CA ALA A 49 7.12 -19.82 -2.74
C ALA A 49 6.66 -21.11 -3.43
N GLU A 50 5.60 -21.04 -4.24
CA GLU A 50 5.05 -22.17 -5.00
C GLU A 50 6.07 -22.78 -5.99
N ASN A 51 7.00 -21.98 -6.51
CA ASN A 51 8.01 -22.43 -7.47
C ASN A 51 9.33 -22.86 -6.82
N LEU A 52 9.57 -22.53 -5.55
CA LEU A 52 10.84 -22.82 -4.85
C LEU A 52 10.73 -23.91 -3.81
N PHE A 53 9.56 -24.12 -3.22
CA PHE A 53 9.38 -25.02 -2.09
C PHE A 53 8.24 -26.00 -2.33
N GLU A 54 8.42 -27.23 -1.86
CA GLU A 54 7.36 -28.23 -1.79
C GLU A 54 6.70 -28.18 -0.41
N GLY A 55 5.35 -28.20 -0.37
CA GLY A 55 4.58 -28.27 0.88
C GLY A 55 4.25 -26.91 1.53
N PRO A 56 3.69 -26.94 2.76
CA PRO A 56 3.29 -25.74 3.49
C PRO A 56 4.46 -24.77 3.67
N THR A 57 4.27 -23.50 3.27
CA THR A 57 5.32 -22.48 3.32
C THR A 57 4.79 -21.23 3.97
N THR A 58 5.44 -20.76 5.03
CA THR A 58 5.11 -19.49 5.69
C THR A 58 6.05 -18.40 5.21
N ILE A 59 5.48 -17.26 4.82
CA ILE A 59 6.19 -16.07 4.37
C ILE A 59 6.23 -15.07 5.51
N ARG A 60 7.44 -14.69 5.95
CA ARG A 60 7.63 -13.51 6.79
C ARG A 60 7.73 -12.28 5.90
N PHE A 61 6.74 -11.40 6.00
CA PHE A 61 6.67 -10.17 5.23
C PHE A 61 7.00 -8.97 6.12
N ILE A 62 7.85 -8.07 5.63
CA ILE A 62 8.24 -6.83 6.32
C ILE A 62 8.20 -5.68 5.30
N ALA A 63 7.57 -4.57 5.66
CA ALA A 63 7.59 -3.35 4.87
C ALA A 63 7.95 -2.16 5.76
N THR A 64 8.93 -1.38 5.32
CA THR A 64 9.34 -0.13 5.98
C THR A 64 8.93 1.04 5.12
N TYR A 65 8.21 1.98 5.71
CA TYR A 65 7.90 3.28 5.11
C TYR A 65 8.73 4.34 5.83
N GLU A 66 9.39 5.22 5.07
CA GLU A 66 10.22 6.31 5.58
C GLU A 66 9.89 7.61 4.85
N GLY A 67 10.14 8.77 5.48
CA GLY A 67 9.83 10.07 4.89
C GLY A 67 8.35 10.42 4.90
N LEU A 68 7.60 9.90 5.89
CA LEU A 68 6.15 10.11 6.03
C LEU A 68 5.80 11.47 6.67
N SER A 69 6.70 12.04 7.46
CA SER A 69 6.40 13.24 8.26
C SER A 69 6.06 14.43 7.34
N GLY A 70 4.95 15.09 7.61
CA GLY A 70 4.47 16.24 6.84
C GLY A 70 3.69 15.89 5.57
N ARG A 71 3.59 14.61 5.20
CA ARG A 71 2.74 14.19 4.07
C ARG A 71 1.26 14.20 4.44
N ALA A 72 0.42 14.65 3.51
CA ALA A 72 -1.03 14.58 3.61
C ALA A 72 -1.58 13.36 2.86
N LEU A 73 -2.49 12.62 3.49
CA LEU A 73 -3.22 11.54 2.82
C LEU A 73 -4.12 12.13 1.72
N THR A 74 -4.05 11.56 0.52
CA THR A 74 -4.81 12.04 -0.65
C THR A 74 -5.20 10.90 -1.59
N SER A 75 -6.00 11.21 -2.61
CA SER A 75 -6.33 10.32 -3.73
C SER A 75 -5.86 10.98 -5.02
N ILE A 76 -4.73 10.51 -5.55
CA ILE A 76 -4.06 11.11 -6.69
C ILE A 76 -4.84 10.89 -7.99
N ASP A 77 -5.50 9.74 -8.11
CA ASP A 77 -6.43 9.46 -9.20
C ASP A 77 -7.75 10.24 -9.07
N HIS A 78 -7.99 10.89 -7.92
CA HIS A 78 -9.21 11.59 -7.53
C HIS A 78 -10.47 10.70 -7.53
N ARG A 79 -10.30 9.39 -7.39
CA ARG A 79 -11.44 8.45 -7.32
C ARG A 79 -12.06 8.38 -5.94
N ARG A 80 -11.37 8.88 -4.92
CA ARG A 80 -11.82 8.88 -3.53
C ARG A 80 -11.75 10.28 -2.95
N HIS A 81 -12.79 10.67 -2.23
CA HIS A 81 -12.75 11.89 -1.43
C HIS A 81 -12.06 11.58 -0.10
N VAL A 82 -10.85 12.10 0.07
CA VAL A 82 -10.17 12.14 1.37
C VAL A 82 -10.52 13.48 2.02
N TRP A 83 -11.36 13.42 3.05
CA TRP A 83 -11.78 14.61 3.79
C TRP A 83 -10.69 15.04 4.75
N GLU A 84 -10.48 16.35 4.83
CA GLU A 84 -9.53 17.04 5.73
C GLU A 84 -8.05 16.75 5.43
N SER A 85 -7.17 17.68 5.82
CA SER A 85 -5.72 17.48 5.72
C SER A 85 -5.28 16.51 6.81
N ARG A 86 -5.28 15.21 6.47
CA ARG A 86 -4.80 14.14 7.35
C ARG A 86 -3.29 14.01 7.21
N ILE A 87 -2.54 14.55 8.17
CA ILE A 87 -1.09 14.72 8.05
C ILE A 87 -0.37 13.69 8.91
N ALA A 88 0.60 12.99 8.33
CA ALA A 88 1.49 12.12 9.07
C ALA A 88 2.46 12.94 9.94
N ARG A 89 2.49 12.64 11.25
CA ARG A 89 3.44 13.26 12.20
C ARG A 89 4.67 12.41 12.47
N GLN A 90 4.55 11.10 12.25
CA GLN A 90 5.67 10.17 12.38
C GLN A 90 6.39 10.07 11.04
N ASN A 91 7.72 9.97 11.07
CA ASN A 91 8.51 9.92 9.85
C ASN A 91 8.61 8.52 9.23
N SER A 92 8.51 7.48 10.05
CA SER A 92 8.67 6.11 9.58
C SER A 92 7.84 5.12 10.37
N ILE A 93 7.58 3.96 9.75
CA ILE A 93 6.95 2.82 10.38
C ILE A 93 7.43 1.54 9.71
N THR A 94 7.61 0.49 10.52
CA THR A 94 7.90 -0.87 10.03
C THR A 94 6.70 -1.75 10.32
N LEU A 95 6.11 -2.27 9.26
CA LEU A 95 5.01 -3.22 9.27
C LEU A 95 5.57 -4.64 9.13
N ASN A 96 4.98 -5.60 9.81
CA ASN A 96 5.38 -6.99 9.68
C ASN A 96 4.19 -7.95 9.84
N THR A 97 4.25 -9.09 9.17
CA THR A 97 3.28 -10.18 9.34
C THR A 97 3.92 -11.52 8.94
N HIS A 98 3.30 -12.62 9.38
CA HIS A 98 3.58 -13.96 8.91
C HIS A 98 2.32 -14.50 8.26
N VAL A 99 2.44 -15.03 7.04
CA VAL A 99 1.30 -15.50 6.26
C VAL A 99 1.63 -16.82 5.59
N ASP A 100 0.68 -17.74 5.56
CA ASP A 100 0.82 -18.98 4.81
C ASP A 100 0.68 -18.67 3.32
N ALA A 101 1.65 -19.09 2.52
CA ALA A 101 1.70 -18.78 1.09
C ALA A 101 0.42 -19.22 0.37
N GLN A 102 -0.12 -20.38 0.75
CA GLN A 102 -1.33 -20.97 0.19
C GLN A 102 -2.61 -20.16 0.52
N ALA A 103 -2.59 -19.32 1.54
CA ALA A 103 -3.72 -18.51 1.96
C ALA A 103 -3.73 -17.11 1.33
N ILE A 104 -2.63 -16.69 0.69
CA ILE A 104 -2.46 -15.31 0.20
C ILE A 104 -3.49 -14.95 -0.86
N ASP A 105 -3.68 -15.77 -1.89
CA ASP A 105 -4.57 -15.43 -3.00
C ASP A 105 -6.03 -15.27 -2.54
N THR A 106 -6.51 -16.21 -1.73
CA THR A 106 -7.92 -16.28 -1.28
C THR A 106 -8.25 -15.25 -0.20
N ASN A 107 -7.29 -14.88 0.66
CA ASN A 107 -7.51 -14.01 1.81
C ASN A 107 -6.74 -12.68 1.71
N LEU A 108 -6.41 -12.25 0.48
CA LEU A 108 -5.53 -11.09 0.27
C LEU A 108 -6.05 -9.82 0.98
N PRO A 109 -7.35 -9.45 0.89
CA PRO A 109 -7.87 -8.30 1.62
C PRO A 109 -7.70 -8.41 3.15
N GLU A 110 -8.00 -9.58 3.72
CA GLU A 110 -7.92 -9.88 5.15
C GLU A 110 -6.49 -9.90 5.68
N ILE A 111 -5.51 -10.10 4.80
CA ILE A 111 -4.08 -10.00 5.11
C ILE A 111 -3.61 -8.54 4.99
N VAL A 112 -3.95 -7.86 3.89
CA VAL A 112 -3.45 -6.52 3.57
C VAL A 112 -4.03 -5.46 4.52
N HIS A 113 -5.31 -5.57 4.87
CA HIS A 113 -5.99 -4.60 5.72
C HIS A 113 -5.38 -4.45 7.12
N PRO A 114 -5.24 -5.50 7.94
CA PRO A 114 -4.62 -5.37 9.26
C PRO A 114 -3.13 -5.01 9.17
N LEU A 115 -2.43 -5.46 8.12
CA LEU A 115 -1.03 -5.10 7.91
C LEU A 115 -0.84 -3.59 7.66
N LEU A 116 -1.71 -2.98 6.86
CA LEU A 116 -1.63 -1.56 6.51
C LEU A 116 -2.32 -0.63 7.51
N SER A 117 -3.27 -1.11 8.32
CA SER A 117 -4.01 -0.27 9.27
C SER A 117 -3.11 0.64 10.14
N PRO A 118 -1.98 0.15 10.71
CA PRO A 118 -1.07 1.00 11.48
C PRO A 118 -0.44 2.14 10.69
N LEU A 119 -0.15 1.94 9.39
CA LEU A 119 0.40 2.99 8.52
C LEU A 119 -0.62 4.11 8.29
N TYR A 120 -1.87 3.73 8.03
CA TYR A 120 -2.95 4.70 7.83
C TYR A 120 -3.28 5.49 9.09
N ALA A 121 -3.20 4.85 10.26
CA ALA A 121 -3.41 5.52 11.54
C ALA A 121 -2.41 6.67 11.81
N LEU A 122 -1.26 6.69 11.12
CA LEU A 122 -0.31 7.80 11.23
C LEU A 122 -0.84 9.12 10.69
N PHE A 123 -1.82 9.07 9.78
CA PHE A 123 -2.43 10.23 9.13
C PHE A 123 -3.67 10.67 9.92
N ASP A 124 -3.43 11.28 11.08
CA ASP A 124 -4.46 11.74 12.03
C ASP A 124 -5.51 10.65 12.35
N PHE A 125 -5.02 9.46 12.76
CA PHE A 125 -5.85 8.31 13.15
C PHE A 125 -6.83 7.85 12.07
N PHE A 126 -6.48 8.02 10.80
CA PHE A 126 -7.31 7.54 9.70
C PHE A 126 -7.55 6.02 9.79
N GLU A 127 -8.81 5.63 9.80
CA GLU A 127 -9.23 4.24 9.81
C GLU A 127 -9.33 3.71 8.39
N LEU A 128 -8.40 2.81 8.03
CA LEU A 128 -8.47 2.10 6.75
C LEU A 128 -9.70 1.18 6.74
N SER A 129 -10.59 1.36 5.76
CA SER A 129 -11.72 0.44 5.59
C SER A 129 -11.32 -0.82 4.82
N ILE A 130 -11.84 -1.97 5.26
CA ILE A 130 -11.65 -3.25 4.54
C ILE A 130 -12.29 -3.20 3.14
N GLN A 131 -13.35 -2.42 2.97
CA GLN A 131 -14.01 -2.21 1.67
C GLN A 131 -13.08 -1.50 0.70
N LEU A 132 -12.39 -0.42 1.12
CA LEU A 132 -11.40 0.25 0.29
C LEU A 132 -10.31 -0.72 -0.16
N VAL A 133 -9.75 -1.49 0.79
CA VAL A 133 -8.71 -2.48 0.49
C VAL A 133 -9.21 -3.50 -0.55
N SER A 134 -10.40 -4.05 -0.36
CA SER A 134 -10.99 -5.04 -1.26
C SER A 134 -11.25 -4.49 -2.67
N GLU A 135 -11.78 -3.26 -2.76
CA GLU A 135 -12.04 -2.58 -4.04
C GLU A 135 -10.75 -2.31 -4.80
N GLU A 136 -9.73 -1.80 -4.11
CA GLU A 136 -8.44 -1.46 -4.71
C GLU A 136 -7.67 -2.71 -5.15
N LEU A 137 -7.65 -3.79 -4.35
CA LEU A 137 -7.04 -5.05 -4.76
C LEU A 137 -7.76 -5.69 -5.96
N SER A 138 -9.08 -5.56 -6.03
CA SER A 138 -9.87 -6.05 -7.18
C SER A 138 -9.53 -5.27 -8.46
N ARG A 139 -9.37 -3.94 -8.36
CA ARG A 139 -8.97 -3.08 -9.50
C ARG A 139 -7.55 -3.38 -9.97
N MET A 140 -6.63 -3.50 -9.03
CA MET A 140 -5.24 -3.89 -9.27
C MET A 140 -5.17 -5.19 -10.06
N ARG A 141 -5.93 -6.23 -9.67
CA ARG A 141 -6.02 -7.51 -10.38
C ARG A 141 -6.66 -7.38 -11.77
N GLY A 142 -7.57 -6.43 -11.96
CA GLY A 142 -8.23 -6.14 -13.23
C GLY A 142 -7.39 -5.37 -14.24
N GLY A 143 -6.16 -4.95 -13.90
CA GLY A 143 -5.26 -4.23 -14.81
C GLY A 143 -5.62 -2.76 -15.07
N ASN A 144 -6.48 -2.17 -14.25
CA ASN A 144 -6.92 -0.77 -14.41
C ASN A 144 -6.04 0.16 -13.55
N ILE A 145 -5.09 0.85 -14.17
CA ILE A 145 -4.29 1.94 -13.56
C ILE A 145 -4.85 3.29 -13.99
#